data_AF-A0A7Z8Y8Z9-F1
#
_entry.id   AF-A0A7Z8Y8Z9-F1
#
_cell.length_a   1.000
_cell.length_b   1.000
_cell.length_c   1.000
_cell.angle_alpha   90.00
_cell.angle_beta   90.00
_cell.angle_gamma   90.00
#
_symmetry.space_group_name_H-M   'P 1'
#
loop_
_entity.id
_entity.type
_entity.pdbx_description
1 polymer ?
#
loop_
_entity_poly.entity_id
_entity_poly.type
_entity_poly.pdbx_seq_one_letter_code
_entity_poly.pdbx_strand_id
1 'polypeptide(L)'
;MRADAKFVQALARHWVRLAQTARQPQPKGNTARAPRNAPGRLIFGIDGRSGAGKTTLAGRIQREMEKLASPALATATGGAQPAATGEAQPATTKEAHPAAEEGAQPGLGLRVLAVELENYIAGWHGLVAGTARVAAHMLDPFSRQGFFELQPWDWHLQNWAATGAMRKPVRGTADVLLLIGCGSTSQACAPYLTESVWVTEPVATRRARVTQREGDPSSWWDIWAAQETELLQARYSPDFATYVVRPES
;
A
#
# COMPACT_ATOMS: atom_id res chain seq x y z
N MET A 1 7.87 19.10 3.76
CA MET A 1 6.65 18.53 4.38
C MET A 1 7.05 17.37 5.28
N ARG A 2 6.92 17.52 6.60
CA ARG A 2 6.92 16.38 7.52
C ARG A 2 5.47 16.22 7.97
N ALA A 3 4.72 15.26 7.42
CA ALA A 3 3.56 14.78 8.18
C ALA A 3 4.04 14.42 9.58
N ASP A 4 3.33 14.85 10.62
CA ASP A 4 3.73 14.62 12.01
C ASP A 4 4.12 13.15 12.20
N ALA A 5 5.25 12.89 12.86
CA ALA A 5 5.68 11.54 13.19
C ALA A 5 4.58 10.77 13.92
N LYS A 6 3.79 11.44 14.77
CA LYS A 6 2.63 10.83 15.44
C LYS A 6 1.56 10.38 14.46
N PHE A 7 1.26 11.19 13.43
CA PHE A 7 0.31 10.82 12.38
C PHE A 7 0.77 9.58 11.62
N VAL A 8 2.01 9.55 11.15
CA VAL A 8 2.56 8.41 10.41
C VAL A 8 2.49 7.12 11.24
N GLN A 9 2.88 7.18 12.51
CA GLN A 9 2.83 6.02 13.40
C GLN A 9 1.40 5.55 13.68
N ALA A 10 0.47 6.48 13.90
CA ALA A 10 -0.94 6.15 14.13
C ALA A 10 -1.57 5.50 12.90
N LEU A 11 -1.33 6.06 11.71
CA LEU A 11 -1.82 5.53 10.45
C LEU A 11 -1.25 4.15 10.15
N ALA A 12 0.07 3.97 10.31
CA ALA A 12 0.71 2.67 10.09
C ALA A 12 0.15 1.58 11.02
N ARG A 13 -0.04 1.90 12.33
CA ARG A 13 -0.69 0.98 13.28
C ARG A 13 -2.12 0.62 12.86
N HIS A 14 -2.89 1.61 12.41
CA HIS A 14 -4.26 1.40 11.94
C HIS A 14 -4.30 0.45 10.73
N TRP A 15 -3.51 0.73 9.69
CA TRP A 15 -3.47 -0.08 8.47
C TRP A 15 -2.92 -1.49 8.71
N VAL A 16 -1.94 -1.66 9.62
CA VAL A 16 -1.48 -2.99 10.05
C VAL A 16 -2.59 -3.78 10.71
N ARG A 17 -3.37 -3.16 11.61
CA ARG A 17 -4.52 -3.84 12.24
C ARG A 17 -5.58 -4.24 11.22
N LEU A 18 -5.94 -3.34 10.30
CA LEU A 18 -6.88 -3.68 9.21
C LEU A 18 -6.40 -4.89 8.40
N ALA A 19 -5.11 -4.93 8.06
CA ALA A 19 -4.54 -6.03 7.29
C ALA A 19 -4.47 -7.35 8.07
N GLN A 20 -4.18 -7.29 9.38
CA GLN A 20 -4.25 -8.46 10.27
C GLN A 20 -5.69 -9.01 10.38
N THR A 21 -6.67 -8.13 10.57
CA THR A 21 -8.09 -8.52 10.62
C THR A 21 -8.55 -9.10 9.28
N ALA A 22 -8.14 -8.51 8.15
CA ALA A 22 -8.52 -8.99 6.83
C ALA A 22 -7.97 -10.40 6.51
N ARG A 23 -6.87 -10.83 7.15
CA ARG A 23 -6.33 -12.19 7.02
C ARG A 23 -7.13 -13.24 7.79
N GLN A 24 -7.90 -12.84 8.80
CA GLN A 24 -8.63 -13.80 9.64
C GLN A 24 -9.83 -14.37 8.86
N PRO A 25 -10.13 -15.68 9.02
CA PRO A 25 -11.32 -16.27 8.43
C PRO A 25 -12.56 -15.51 8.90
N GLN A 26 -13.38 -15.04 7.96
CA GLN A 26 -14.65 -14.41 8.31
C GLN A 26 -15.60 -15.48 8.88
N PRO A 27 -16.29 -15.22 10.01
CA PRO A 27 -17.26 -16.16 10.54
C PRO A 27 -18.39 -16.38 9.52
N LYS A 28 -18.79 -17.65 9.34
CA LYS A 28 -19.89 -18.04 8.46
C LYS A 28 -21.19 -17.43 9.00
N GLY A 29 -21.65 -16.31 8.44
CA GLY A 29 -22.94 -15.75 8.84
C GLY A 29 -23.27 -14.32 8.42
N ASN A 30 -22.34 -13.51 7.93
CA ASN A 30 -22.66 -12.13 7.58
C ASN A 30 -22.76 -11.92 6.07
N THR A 31 -23.97 -11.68 5.57
CA THR A 31 -24.30 -11.36 4.16
C THR A 31 -24.02 -9.89 3.80
N ALA A 32 -23.05 -9.26 4.46
CA ALA A 32 -22.59 -7.93 4.07
C ALA A 32 -21.94 -7.99 2.68
N ARG A 33 -22.17 -6.96 1.85
CA ARG A 33 -21.61 -6.77 0.51
C ARG A 33 -20.17 -7.27 0.46
N ALA A 34 -19.92 -8.30 -0.37
CA ALA A 34 -18.60 -8.92 -0.45
C ALA A 34 -17.53 -7.85 -0.74
N PRO A 35 -16.40 -7.85 -0.01
CA PRO A 35 -15.31 -6.94 -0.32
C PRO A 35 -14.86 -7.19 -1.76
N ARG A 36 -14.59 -6.11 -2.51
CA ARG A 36 -14.03 -6.22 -3.88
C ARG A 36 -12.66 -6.90 -3.88
N ASN A 37 -11.98 -6.92 -2.74
CA ASN A 37 -10.68 -7.55 -2.57
C ASN A 37 -10.84 -8.93 -1.92
N ALA A 38 -10.01 -9.87 -2.33
CA ALA A 38 -9.89 -11.16 -1.67
C ALA A 38 -9.49 -10.97 -0.19
N PRO A 39 -9.87 -11.91 0.70
CA PRO A 39 -9.47 -11.87 2.10
C PRO A 39 -7.95 -11.65 2.24
N GLY A 40 -7.56 -10.69 3.07
CA GLY A 40 -6.17 -10.36 3.32
C GLY A 40 -5.45 -9.55 2.22
N ARG A 41 -6.18 -8.93 1.29
CA ARG A 41 -5.62 -8.04 0.26
C ARG A 41 -6.17 -6.62 0.40
N LEU A 42 -5.36 -5.71 0.93
CA LEU A 42 -5.74 -4.31 1.10
C LEU A 42 -4.91 -3.41 0.19
N ILE A 43 -5.53 -2.34 -0.29
CA ILE A 43 -4.89 -1.35 -1.16
C ILE A 43 -5.12 0.02 -0.54
N PHE A 44 -4.03 0.74 -0.27
CA PHE A 44 -4.09 2.09 0.27
C PHE A 44 -3.54 3.10 -0.74
N GLY A 45 -4.32 4.13 -1.04
CA GLY A 45 -3.92 5.19 -1.97
C GLY A 45 -3.19 6.33 -1.27
N ILE A 46 -2.08 6.81 -1.83
CA ILE A 46 -1.36 8.01 -1.36
C ILE A 46 -1.20 8.96 -2.54
N ASP A 47 -2.11 9.92 -2.61
CA ASP A 47 -2.30 10.84 -3.74
C ASP A 47 -1.99 12.28 -3.36
N GLY A 48 -1.94 13.15 -4.36
CA GLY A 48 -1.51 14.54 -4.29
C GLY A 48 -0.87 14.93 -5.61
N ARG A 49 -0.79 16.23 -5.88
CA ARG A 49 -0.14 16.72 -7.11
C ARG A 49 1.36 16.46 -7.12
N SER A 50 2.00 16.54 -8.29
CA SER A 50 3.45 16.43 -8.43
C SER A 50 4.16 17.41 -7.51
N GLY A 51 5.24 16.96 -6.85
CA GLY A 51 5.96 17.73 -5.83
C GLY A 51 5.32 17.81 -4.44
N ALA A 52 4.14 17.24 -4.20
CA ALA A 52 3.45 17.33 -2.91
C ALA A 52 4.14 16.57 -1.76
N GLY A 53 5.01 15.60 -2.06
CA GLY A 53 5.74 14.81 -1.04
C GLY A 53 5.15 13.43 -0.74
N LYS A 54 4.31 12.90 -1.65
CA LYS A 54 3.68 11.57 -1.57
C LYS A 54 4.69 10.45 -1.31
N THR A 55 5.73 10.31 -2.15
CA THR A 55 6.76 9.27 -2.03
C THR A 55 7.44 9.29 -0.67
N THR A 56 7.79 10.47 -0.15
CA THR A 56 8.42 10.62 1.16
C THR A 56 7.47 10.17 2.29
N LEU A 57 6.20 10.56 2.23
CA LEU A 57 5.18 10.13 3.19
C LEU A 57 4.98 8.61 3.13
N ALA A 58 4.81 8.06 1.93
CA ALA A 58 4.59 6.64 1.69
C ALA A 58 5.76 5.79 2.21
N GLY A 59 7.01 6.19 1.93
CA GLY A 59 8.18 5.47 2.43
C GLY A 59 8.29 5.51 3.95
N ARG A 60 7.83 6.58 4.61
CA ARG A 60 7.75 6.63 6.08
C ARG A 60 6.67 5.69 6.61
N ILE A 61 5.48 5.70 6.02
CA ILE A 61 4.37 4.80 6.40
C ILE A 61 4.80 3.33 6.20
N GLN A 62 5.35 2.99 5.04
CA GLN A 62 5.81 1.64 4.72
C GLN A 62 6.80 1.12 5.76
N ARG A 63 7.85 1.89 6.08
CA ARG A 63 8.84 1.48 7.09
C ARG A 63 8.21 1.27 8.46
N GLU A 64 7.26 2.11 8.87
CA GLU A 64 6.56 1.92 10.15
C GLU A 64 5.65 0.68 10.10
N MET A 65 4.97 0.41 9.00
CA MET A 65 4.18 -0.81 8.84
C MET A 65 5.05 -2.07 8.88
N GLU A 66 6.19 -2.08 8.19
CA GLU A 66 7.14 -3.21 8.18
C GLU A 66 7.71 -3.49 9.58
N LYS A 67 8.03 -2.44 10.35
CA LYS A 67 8.44 -2.58 11.76
C LYS A 67 7.35 -3.23 12.61
N LEU A 68 6.10 -2.78 12.47
CA LEU A 68 4.95 -3.30 13.23
C LEU A 68 4.51 -4.70 12.79
N ALA A 69 4.73 -5.03 11.51
CA ALA A 69 4.41 -6.31 10.90
C ALA A 69 5.45 -7.41 11.18
N SER A 70 6.64 -7.02 11.66
CA SER A 70 7.73 -7.95 11.92
C SER A 70 7.39 -8.87 13.10
N PRO A 71 7.51 -10.20 12.95
CA PRO A 71 7.14 -11.16 14.00
C PRO A 71 7.94 -10.98 15.30
N ALA A 72 9.12 -10.35 15.24
CA ALA A 72 9.96 -10.04 16.40
C ALA A 72 9.35 -9.02 17.39
N LEU A 73 8.40 -8.19 16.96
CA LEU A 73 7.74 -7.22 17.84
C LEU A 73 6.52 -7.82 18.57
N ALA A 74 5.94 -8.90 18.04
CA ALA A 74 4.76 -9.55 18.61
C ALA A 74 5.07 -10.30 19.92
N THR A 75 6.32 -10.75 20.11
CA THR A 75 6.77 -11.46 21.31
C THR A 75 7.11 -10.53 22.49
N ALA A 76 7.39 -9.25 22.25
CA ALA A 76 7.83 -8.30 23.28
C ALA A 76 6.68 -7.76 24.17
N THR A 77 5.42 -7.89 23.73
CA THR A 77 4.24 -7.46 24.50
C THR A 77 3.57 -8.60 25.29
N GLY A 78 4.09 -9.82 25.23
CA GLY A 78 3.63 -10.97 26.02
C GLY A 78 4.42 -11.14 27.31
N GLY A 79 4.27 -10.20 28.25
CA GLY A 79 4.95 -10.25 29.54
C GLY A 79 4.15 -10.97 30.64
N ALA A 80 4.71 -12.11 31.08
CA ALA A 80 4.71 -12.66 32.45
C ALA A 80 3.48 -13.40 33.03
N GLN A 81 3.63 -14.72 33.20
CA GLN A 81 3.08 -15.49 34.32
C GLN A 81 4.22 -16.35 34.89
N PRO A 82 4.45 -16.41 36.22
CA PRO A 82 5.65 -17.02 36.79
C PRO A 82 5.59 -18.56 36.79
N ALA A 83 6.75 -19.16 36.63
CA ALA A 83 6.98 -20.60 36.69
C ALA A 83 6.69 -21.15 38.10
N ALA A 84 5.99 -22.29 38.16
CA ALA A 84 5.93 -23.15 39.33
C ALA A 84 6.66 -24.47 39.02
N THR A 85 7.63 -24.76 39.88
CA THR A 85 8.46 -25.95 39.97
C THR A 85 7.67 -27.19 40.38
N GLY A 86 8.00 -28.36 39.83
CA GLY A 86 7.54 -29.67 40.33
C GLY A 86 8.16 -30.84 39.56
N GLU A 87 8.76 -31.78 40.30
CA GLU A 87 9.71 -32.82 39.91
C GLU A 87 9.10 -34.10 39.26
N ALA A 88 10.01 -35.00 38.83
CA ALA A 88 9.94 -36.29 38.10
C ALA A 88 8.95 -37.37 38.66
N GLN A 89 8.61 -38.54 38.05
CA GLN A 89 9.30 -39.54 37.21
C GLN A 89 8.28 -40.66 36.71
N PRO A 90 8.62 -41.90 36.23
CA PRO A 90 8.52 -42.35 34.81
C PRO A 90 7.53 -43.53 34.47
N ALA A 91 7.49 -43.89 33.16
CA ALA A 91 7.41 -45.24 32.53
C ALA A 91 6.15 -45.72 31.72
N THR A 92 6.45 -46.15 30.47
CA THR A 92 5.90 -47.27 29.64
C THR A 92 4.62 -47.17 28.77
N THR A 93 4.84 -47.41 27.45
CA THR A 93 4.04 -48.05 26.36
C THR A 93 2.52 -47.87 26.25
N LYS A 94 2.04 -47.32 25.11
CA LYS A 94 1.46 -48.04 23.93
C LYS A 94 0.62 -47.06 23.07
N GLU A 95 0.68 -47.24 21.76
CA GLU A 95 0.11 -46.41 20.68
C GLU A 95 -1.42 -46.17 20.77
N ALA A 96 -1.84 -44.93 20.50
CA ALA A 96 -2.98 -44.57 19.65
C ALA A 96 -3.00 -43.05 19.42
N HIS A 97 -3.21 -42.62 18.17
CA HIS A 97 -3.32 -41.24 17.72
C HIS A 97 -4.16 -40.33 18.63
N PRO A 98 -3.76 -39.06 18.77
CA PRO A 98 -4.73 -38.00 18.63
C PRO A 98 -4.25 -36.91 17.67
N ALA A 99 -5.26 -36.32 17.02
CA ALA A 99 -5.31 -34.99 16.42
C ALA A 99 -3.98 -34.43 15.93
N ALA A 100 -3.85 -34.32 14.60
CA ALA A 100 -3.00 -33.31 14.02
C ALA A 100 -3.36 -31.98 14.67
N GLU A 101 -2.52 -31.54 15.61
CA GLU A 101 -2.44 -30.15 15.99
C GLU A 101 -2.27 -29.39 14.68
N GLU A 102 -3.32 -28.66 14.27
CA GLU A 102 -3.17 -27.54 13.37
C GLU A 102 -2.25 -26.56 14.08
N GLY A 103 -0.94 -26.82 13.95
CA GLY A 103 0.09 -25.88 14.28
C GLY A 103 -0.15 -24.67 13.40
N ALA A 104 -0.88 -23.69 13.94
CA ALA A 104 -0.88 -22.34 13.45
C ALA A 104 0.59 -21.93 13.34
N GLN A 105 1.13 -22.02 12.13
CA GLN A 105 2.48 -21.58 11.85
C GLN A 105 2.60 -20.17 12.42
N PRO A 106 3.64 -19.86 13.22
CA PRO A 106 3.84 -18.51 13.71
C PRO A 106 3.80 -17.57 12.51
N GLY A 107 2.73 -16.77 12.44
CA GLY A 107 2.27 -16.19 11.18
C GLY A 107 3.37 -15.37 10.54
N LEU A 108 3.73 -15.70 9.29
CA LEU A 108 4.61 -14.84 8.50
C LEU A 108 4.08 -13.41 8.59
N GLY A 109 4.97 -12.46 8.93
CA GLY A 109 4.64 -11.05 9.06
C GLY A 109 3.86 -10.51 7.86
N LEU A 110 3.15 -9.39 8.04
CA LEU A 110 2.48 -8.74 6.90
C LEU A 110 3.51 -8.31 5.86
N ARG A 111 3.25 -8.63 4.59
CA ARG A 111 4.08 -8.18 3.47
C ARG A 111 3.44 -6.96 2.83
N VAL A 112 4.18 -5.84 2.88
CA VAL A 112 3.77 -4.55 2.34
C VAL A 112 4.53 -4.30 1.05
N LEU A 113 3.81 -4.00 -0.03
CA LEU A 113 4.37 -3.64 -1.33
C LEU A 113 4.04 -2.17 -1.60
N ALA A 114 5.06 -1.36 -1.91
CA ALA A 114 4.87 0.03 -2.35
C ALA A 114 5.11 0.14 -3.86
N VAL A 115 4.23 0.85 -4.56
CA VAL A 115 4.33 1.06 -6.01
C VAL A 115 4.00 2.50 -6.34
N GLU A 116 4.93 3.17 -7.02
CA GLU A 116 4.66 4.43 -7.69
C GLU A 116 3.98 4.14 -9.04
N LEU A 117 2.76 4.64 -9.19
CA LEU A 117 1.93 4.36 -10.36
C LEU A 117 2.50 5.01 -11.62
N GLU A 118 3.22 6.14 -11.49
CA GLU A 118 3.87 6.85 -12.59
C GLU A 118 4.88 5.99 -13.35
N ASN A 119 5.42 4.93 -12.73
CA ASN A 119 6.28 3.95 -13.40
C ASN A 119 5.53 3.08 -14.43
N TYR A 120 4.22 3.22 -14.55
CA TYR A 120 3.36 2.44 -15.43
C TYR A 120 2.51 3.34 -16.35
N ILE A 121 2.90 4.60 -16.49
CA ILE A 121 2.23 5.64 -17.28
C ILE A 121 3.06 5.95 -18.53
N ALA A 122 2.43 5.97 -19.70
CA ALA A 122 3.10 6.24 -20.96
C ALA A 122 3.40 7.74 -21.16
N GLY A 123 4.58 8.17 -20.70
CA GLY A 123 5.10 9.51 -20.92
C GLY A 123 4.23 10.63 -20.32
N TRP A 124 4.55 11.88 -20.68
CA TRP A 124 3.95 13.06 -20.07
C TRP A 124 2.47 13.28 -20.38
N HIS A 125 1.90 12.61 -21.39
CA HIS A 125 0.50 12.73 -21.81
C HIS A 125 -0.37 11.53 -21.40
N GLY A 126 0.22 10.58 -20.67
CA GLY A 126 -0.42 9.29 -20.41
C GLY A 126 -1.20 9.20 -19.10
N LEU A 127 -1.26 10.25 -18.26
CA LEU A 127 -1.70 10.13 -16.87
C LEU A 127 -3.13 9.61 -16.75
N VAL A 128 -4.09 10.19 -17.48
CA VAL A 128 -5.50 9.77 -17.41
C VAL A 128 -5.66 8.32 -17.86
N ALA A 129 -5.23 8.01 -19.09
CA ALA A 129 -5.31 6.65 -19.64
C ALA A 129 -4.51 5.63 -18.80
N GLY A 130 -3.38 6.05 -18.25
CA GLY A 130 -2.51 5.21 -17.46
C GLY A 130 -3.09 4.89 -16.08
N THR A 131 -3.86 5.77 -15.44
CA THR A 131 -4.60 5.40 -14.21
C THR A 131 -5.63 4.29 -14.47
N ALA A 132 -6.33 4.33 -15.61
CA ALA A 132 -7.23 3.25 -16.02
C ALA A 132 -6.48 1.94 -16.29
N ARG A 133 -5.33 2.01 -16.96
CA ARG A 133 -4.43 0.85 -17.18
C ARG A 133 -3.95 0.24 -15.85
N VAL A 134 -3.55 1.07 -14.89
CA VAL A 134 -3.13 0.64 -13.54
C VAL A 134 -4.29 -0.03 -12.82
N ALA A 135 -5.50 0.54 -12.85
CA ALA A 135 -6.66 -0.09 -12.25
C ALA A 135 -6.91 -1.50 -12.81
N ALA A 136 -6.94 -1.63 -14.15
CA ALA A 136 -7.27 -2.88 -14.82
C ALA A 136 -6.17 -3.96 -14.71
N HIS A 137 -4.89 -3.58 -14.75
CA HIS A 137 -3.79 -4.55 -14.87
C HIS A 137 -2.87 -4.63 -13.64
N MET A 138 -3.04 -3.74 -12.66
CA MET A 138 -2.32 -3.78 -11.39
C MET A 138 -3.27 -4.03 -10.21
N LEU A 139 -4.26 -3.17 -10.04
CA LEU A 139 -5.11 -3.21 -8.83
C LEU A 139 -6.07 -4.40 -8.88
N ASP A 140 -6.65 -4.68 -10.03
CA ASP A 140 -7.58 -5.80 -10.20
C ASP A 140 -6.93 -7.19 -10.07
N PRO A 141 -5.74 -7.45 -10.64
CA PRO A 141 -4.99 -8.67 -10.30
C PRO A 141 -4.59 -8.67 -8.82
N PHE A 142 -3.99 -7.59 -8.32
CA PHE A 142 -3.52 -7.53 -6.93
C PHE A 142 -4.62 -7.82 -5.92
N SER A 143 -5.81 -7.24 -6.09
CA SER A 143 -6.94 -7.44 -5.17
C SER A 143 -7.38 -8.90 -5.09
N ARG A 144 -7.20 -9.67 -6.18
CA ARG A 144 -7.60 -11.08 -6.26
C ARG A 144 -6.53 -12.04 -5.74
N GLN A 145 -5.25 -11.77 -6.03
CA GLN A 145 -4.16 -12.74 -5.80
C GLN A 145 -2.98 -12.21 -4.97
N GLY A 146 -2.90 -10.90 -4.73
CA GLY A 146 -1.81 -10.25 -3.99
C GLY A 146 -0.52 -10.08 -4.79
N PHE A 147 -0.58 -10.15 -6.12
CA PHE A 147 0.51 -9.78 -7.01
C PHE A 147 -0.06 -9.31 -8.36
N PHE A 148 0.75 -8.61 -9.13
CA PHE A 148 0.43 -8.23 -10.50
C PHE A 148 1.65 -8.41 -11.41
N GLU A 149 1.39 -8.44 -12.71
CA GLU A 149 2.42 -8.40 -13.76
C GLU A 149 2.08 -7.27 -14.71
N LEU A 150 2.95 -6.26 -14.79
CA LEU A 150 2.71 -5.10 -15.63
C LEU A 150 4.03 -4.56 -16.17
N GLN A 151 4.02 -4.19 -17.45
CA GLN A 151 5.18 -3.60 -18.12
C GLN A 151 5.35 -2.16 -17.64
N PRO A 152 6.53 -1.80 -17.09
CA PRO A 152 6.81 -0.43 -16.70
C PRO A 152 7.15 0.44 -17.91
N TRP A 153 6.98 1.75 -17.74
CA TRP A 153 7.44 2.76 -18.67
C TRP A 153 8.88 3.17 -18.33
N ASP A 154 9.73 3.25 -19.35
CA ASP A 154 11.07 3.80 -19.24
C ASP A 154 11.04 5.30 -19.55
N TRP A 155 11.17 6.12 -18.51
CA TRP A 155 11.17 7.58 -18.63
C TRP A 155 12.43 8.16 -19.30
N HIS A 156 13.54 7.41 -19.36
CA HIS A 156 14.74 7.85 -20.07
C HIS A 156 14.61 7.60 -21.57
N LEU A 157 14.10 6.43 -21.95
CA LEU A 157 13.90 6.05 -23.35
C LEU A 157 12.58 6.56 -23.94
N GLN A 158 11.68 7.08 -23.10
CA GLN A 158 10.33 7.47 -23.50
C GLN A 158 9.61 6.35 -24.26
N ASN A 159 9.73 5.12 -23.76
CA ASN A 159 9.11 3.94 -24.33
C ASN A 159 8.77 2.90 -23.24
N TRP A 160 7.94 1.92 -23.57
CA TRP A 160 7.72 0.77 -22.70
C TRP A 160 9.02 -0.02 -22.53
N ALA A 161 9.30 -0.46 -21.30
CA ALA A 161 10.56 -1.15 -21.00
C ALA A 161 10.71 -2.43 -21.84
N ALA A 162 11.87 -2.60 -22.46
CA ALA A 162 12.17 -3.76 -23.32
C ALA A 162 12.16 -5.10 -22.55
N THR A 163 12.27 -5.06 -21.23
CA THR A 163 12.15 -6.22 -20.33
C THR A 163 10.74 -6.82 -20.31
N GLY A 164 9.73 -6.12 -20.84
CA GLY A 164 8.35 -6.59 -20.87
C GLY A 164 7.64 -6.49 -19.53
N ALA A 165 6.58 -7.29 -19.34
CA ALA A 165 5.81 -7.30 -18.11
C ALA A 165 6.65 -7.83 -16.94
N MET A 166 6.63 -7.11 -15.82
CA MET A 166 7.37 -7.49 -14.61
C MET A 166 6.41 -7.82 -13.47
N ARG A 167 6.67 -8.94 -12.77
CA ARG A 167 5.89 -9.37 -11.60
C ARG A 167 6.27 -8.62 -10.33
N LYS A 168 5.27 -8.15 -9.57
CA LYS A 168 5.43 -7.59 -8.22
C LYS A 168 4.43 -8.18 -7.21
N PRO A 169 4.91 -8.62 -6.03
CA PRO A 169 6.32 -8.81 -5.66
C PRO A 169 6.99 -9.86 -6.56
N VAL A 170 8.33 -9.90 -6.61
CA VAL A 170 9.06 -10.85 -7.47
C VAL A 170 8.75 -12.31 -7.12
N ARG A 171 8.51 -12.60 -5.82
CA ARG A 171 8.13 -13.92 -5.32
C ARG A 171 6.98 -13.82 -4.33
N GLY A 172 6.13 -14.85 -4.29
CA GLY A 172 4.97 -14.93 -3.40
C GLY A 172 3.94 -13.84 -3.67
N THR A 173 3.19 -13.47 -2.65
CA THR A 173 2.14 -12.42 -2.71
C THR A 173 2.48 -11.24 -1.79
N ALA A 174 1.66 -10.20 -1.72
CA ALA A 174 1.70 -9.22 -0.65
C ALA A 174 0.28 -9.05 -0.09
N ASP A 175 0.20 -8.64 1.17
CA ASP A 175 -1.08 -8.44 1.86
C ASP A 175 -1.57 -7.01 1.71
N VAL A 176 -0.63 -6.07 1.59
CA VAL A 176 -0.89 -4.65 1.44
C VAL A 176 -0.19 -4.11 0.21
N LEU A 177 -0.91 -3.35 -0.62
CA LEU A 177 -0.34 -2.50 -1.67
C LEU A 177 -0.53 -1.03 -1.28
N LEU A 178 0.58 -0.29 -1.19
CA LEU A 178 0.57 1.17 -1.16
C LEU A 178 0.68 1.67 -2.60
N LEU A 179 -0.42 2.19 -3.15
CA LEU A 179 -0.46 2.82 -4.46
C LEU A 179 -0.15 4.31 -4.31
N ILE A 180 1.00 4.72 -4.82
CA ILE A 180 1.55 6.06 -4.62
C ILE A 180 1.54 6.77 -5.97
N GLY A 181 1.12 8.03 -6.00
CA GLY A 181 1.28 8.83 -7.21
C GLY A 181 0.08 9.70 -7.52
N CYS A 182 0.25 10.57 -8.52
CA CYS A 182 -0.79 11.44 -9.04
C CYS A 182 -1.92 10.59 -9.63
N GLY A 183 -3.14 10.70 -9.10
CA GLY A 183 -4.27 9.91 -9.58
C GLY A 183 -4.36 8.50 -8.99
N SER A 184 -3.57 8.17 -7.97
CA SER A 184 -3.74 6.91 -7.20
C SER A 184 -5.11 6.79 -6.53
N THR A 185 -5.83 7.91 -6.38
CA THR A 185 -7.20 7.98 -5.87
C THR A 185 -8.21 8.45 -6.92
N SER A 186 -7.83 8.43 -8.20
CA SER A 186 -8.72 8.74 -9.33
C SER A 186 -9.96 7.84 -9.35
N GLN A 187 -10.96 8.23 -10.14
CA GLN A 187 -12.19 7.45 -10.33
C GLN A 187 -11.93 5.99 -10.73
N ALA A 188 -10.91 5.73 -11.56
CA ALA A 188 -10.55 4.38 -11.98
C ALA A 188 -9.99 3.53 -10.82
N CYS A 189 -9.17 4.12 -9.96
CA CYS A 189 -8.53 3.43 -8.83
C CYS A 189 -9.46 3.29 -7.61
N ALA A 190 -10.35 4.25 -7.40
CA ALA A 190 -11.20 4.37 -6.21
C ALA A 190 -11.93 3.08 -5.80
N PRO A 191 -12.47 2.25 -6.72
CA PRO A 191 -13.17 1.04 -6.33
C PRO A 191 -12.30 -0.04 -5.68
N TYR A 192 -10.98 0.04 -5.80
CA TYR A 192 -10.04 -0.93 -5.22
C TYR A 192 -9.48 -0.51 -3.85
N LEU A 193 -9.64 0.77 -3.49
CA LEU A 193 -9.02 1.35 -2.30
C LEU A 193 -9.78 0.96 -1.03
N THR A 194 -9.03 0.54 -0.03
CA THR A 194 -9.52 0.34 1.35
C THR A 194 -9.60 1.69 2.06
N GLU A 195 -8.52 2.46 2.06
CA GLU A 195 -8.45 3.83 2.57
C GLU A 195 -7.46 4.64 1.73
N SER A 196 -7.45 5.96 1.90
CA SER A 196 -6.54 6.82 1.15
C SER A 196 -6.08 8.07 1.90
N VAL A 197 -4.96 8.61 1.46
CA VAL A 197 -4.38 9.87 1.93
C VAL A 197 -4.25 10.82 0.75
N TRP A 198 -4.79 12.04 0.90
CA TRP A 198 -4.53 13.14 -0.02
C TRP A 198 -3.50 14.11 0.59
N VAL A 199 -2.43 14.37 -0.16
CA VAL A 199 -1.33 15.25 0.25
C VAL A 199 -1.42 16.59 -0.47
N THR A 200 -1.53 17.67 0.31
CA THR A 200 -1.67 19.04 -0.19
C THR A 200 -0.40 19.85 0.05
N GLU A 201 0.03 20.59 -0.97
CA GLU A 201 1.16 21.52 -0.87
C GLU A 201 0.98 22.67 -1.90
N PRO A 202 1.36 23.93 -1.57
CA PRO A 202 1.26 25.05 -2.49
C PRO A 202 2.06 24.82 -3.77
N VAL A 203 1.54 25.31 -4.90
CA VAL A 203 2.16 25.13 -6.23
C VAL A 203 3.61 25.62 -6.27
N ALA A 204 3.91 26.76 -5.64
CA ALA A 204 5.27 27.30 -5.59
C ALA A 204 6.24 26.33 -4.90
N THR A 205 5.86 25.81 -3.73
CA THR A 205 6.65 24.83 -2.99
C THR A 205 6.82 23.53 -3.77
N ARG A 206 5.75 23.04 -4.41
CA ARG A 206 5.80 21.82 -5.22
C ARG A 206 6.75 21.97 -6.40
N ARG A 207 6.64 23.08 -7.13
CA ARG A 207 7.50 23.37 -8.29
C ARG A 207 8.96 23.51 -7.86
N ALA A 208 9.24 24.24 -6.79
CA ALA A 208 10.59 24.37 -6.24
C ALA A 208 11.21 23.01 -5.87
N ARG A 209 10.45 22.11 -5.23
CA ARG A 209 10.91 20.75 -4.89
C ARG A 209 11.20 19.90 -6.13
N VAL A 210 10.35 19.98 -7.14
CA VAL A 210 10.58 19.27 -8.42
C VAL A 210 11.83 19.82 -9.09
N THR A 211 11.95 21.15 -9.20
CA THR A 211 13.13 21.80 -9.79
C THR A 211 14.43 21.38 -9.09
N GLN A 212 14.42 21.34 -7.77
CA GLN A 212 15.59 20.92 -6.99
C GLN A 212 15.96 19.45 -7.22
N ARG A 213 14.99 18.57 -7.46
CA ARG A 213 15.20 17.13 -7.60
C ARG A 213 15.57 16.72 -9.03
N GLU A 214 14.91 17.31 -10.02
CA GLU A 214 14.89 16.83 -11.41
C GLU A 214 15.38 17.87 -12.43
N GLY A 215 15.65 19.11 -12.01
CA GLY A 215 15.92 20.23 -12.92
C GLY A 215 14.65 20.91 -13.40
N ASP A 216 14.77 21.81 -14.38
CA ASP A 216 13.66 22.65 -14.83
C ASP A 216 12.47 21.82 -15.40
N PRO A 217 11.29 21.86 -14.76
CA PRO A 217 10.13 21.10 -15.22
C PRO A 217 9.31 21.84 -16.30
N SER A 218 9.75 23.00 -16.78
CA SER A 218 8.99 23.86 -17.69
C SER A 218 8.41 23.14 -18.91
N SER A 219 9.15 22.18 -19.47
CA SER A 219 8.75 21.44 -20.67
C SER A 219 7.56 20.49 -20.48
N TRP A 220 7.23 20.11 -19.24
CA TRP A 220 6.18 19.12 -18.97
C TRP A 220 5.21 19.52 -17.85
N TRP A 221 5.53 20.54 -17.03
CA TRP A 221 4.76 20.90 -15.84
C TRP A 221 3.29 21.16 -16.14
N ASP A 222 3.00 21.99 -17.14
CA ASP A 222 1.63 22.37 -17.49
C ASP A 222 0.86 21.22 -18.15
N ILE A 223 1.55 20.41 -18.97
CA ILE A 223 0.99 19.21 -19.62
C ILE A 223 0.54 18.20 -18.57
N TRP A 224 1.39 17.94 -17.58
CA TRP A 224 1.07 17.03 -16.48
C TRP A 224 -0.02 17.61 -15.57
N ALA A 225 0.07 18.91 -15.25
CA ALA A 225 -0.88 19.60 -14.39
C ALA A 225 -2.30 19.67 -14.98
N ALA A 226 -2.44 19.72 -16.31
CA ALA A 226 -3.73 19.66 -16.97
C ALA A 226 -4.43 18.31 -16.72
N GLN A 227 -3.71 17.20 -16.86
CA GLN A 227 -4.26 15.85 -16.62
C GLN A 227 -4.55 15.58 -15.14
N GLU A 228 -3.71 16.10 -14.21
CA GLU A 228 -4.04 16.08 -12.79
C GLU A 228 -5.38 16.79 -12.52
N THR A 229 -5.63 17.89 -13.22
CA THR A 229 -6.88 18.67 -13.08
C THR A 229 -8.07 17.89 -13.64
N GLU A 230 -7.92 17.25 -14.80
CA GLU A 230 -8.95 16.39 -15.39
C GLU A 230 -9.35 15.25 -14.45
N LEU A 231 -8.37 14.55 -13.86
CA LEU A 231 -8.63 13.50 -12.88
C LEU A 231 -9.39 14.02 -11.65
N LEU A 232 -9.04 15.22 -11.17
CA LEU A 232 -9.70 15.86 -10.04
C LEU A 232 -11.10 16.39 -10.37
N GLN A 233 -11.37 16.75 -11.62
CA GLN A 233 -12.72 17.11 -12.09
C GLN A 233 -13.64 15.88 -12.15
N ALA A 234 -13.12 14.74 -12.62
CA ALA A 234 -13.87 13.49 -12.66
C ALA A 234 -14.15 12.92 -11.25
N ARG A 235 -13.18 13.04 -10.34
CA ARG A 235 -13.34 12.70 -8.93
C ARG A 235 -12.45 13.59 -8.07
N TYR A 236 -13.07 14.47 -7.29
CA TYR A 236 -12.32 15.38 -6.43
C TYR A 236 -11.71 14.66 -5.22
N SER A 237 -10.51 14.12 -5.41
CA SER A 237 -9.81 13.29 -4.43
C SER A 237 -9.78 13.81 -2.99
N PRO A 238 -9.59 15.12 -2.71
CA PRO A 238 -9.61 15.64 -1.34
C PRO A 238 -10.90 15.32 -0.57
N ASP A 239 -12.06 15.36 -1.21
CA ASP A 239 -13.36 15.15 -0.55
C ASP A 239 -13.63 13.68 -0.23
N PHE A 240 -12.96 12.78 -0.96
CA PHE A 240 -13.11 11.33 -0.76
C PHE A 240 -11.91 10.67 -0.11
N ALA A 241 -10.90 11.45 0.30
CA ALA A 241 -9.74 10.92 0.99
C ALA A 241 -10.10 10.58 2.45
N THR A 242 -9.63 9.45 2.95
CA THR A 242 -9.80 9.11 4.38
C THR A 242 -9.02 10.08 5.26
N TYR A 243 -7.86 10.52 4.78
CA TYR A 243 -7.01 11.49 5.47
C TYR A 243 -6.52 12.58 4.52
N VAL A 244 -6.49 13.82 4.99
CA VAL A 244 -5.89 14.94 4.26
C VAL A 244 -4.70 15.46 5.04
N VAL A 245 -3.51 15.41 4.42
CA VAL A 245 -2.29 16.00 4.96
C VAL A 245 -2.10 17.39 4.35
N ARG A 246 -2.04 18.40 5.21
CA ARG A 246 -1.85 19.80 4.83
C ARG A 246 -0.44 20.28 5.24
N PRO A 247 0.07 21.37 4.63
CA PRO A 247 1.29 22.01 5.10
C PRO A 247 1.13 22.46 6.55
N GLU A 248 2.22 22.40 7.31
CA GLU A 248 2.29 23.12 8.60
C GLU A 248 2.23 24.61 8.28
N SER A 249 1.34 25.33 8.97
CA SER A 249 1.09 26.76 8.83
C SER A 249 2.22 27.60 9.41
#